data_AF-A0A4W3IEL7-F1
#
_entry.id   AF-A0A4W3IEL7-F1
#
_cell.length_a   1.000
_cell.length_b   1.000
_cell.length_c   1.000
_cell.angle_alpha   90.00
_cell.angle_beta   90.00
_cell.angle_gamma   90.00
#
_symmetry.space_group_name_H-M   'P 1'
#
loop_
_entity.id
_entity.type
_entity.pdbx_description
1 polymer ?
#
loop_
_entity_poly.entity_id
_entity_poly.type
_entity_poly.pdbx_seq_one_letter_code
_entity_poly.pdbx_strand_id
1 'polypeptide(L)'
;MSKMGLKKKQPKTFKVKVVTMDAEMEFSCEVKWKGKDLFDLVGRTIGLRETWFFGLRYTVKDTYAWLKMEKRVLDQEVPKEDPITFHFLAKFYPEKVEDELVQEITQHLFFLQVKKQILDEEIYCSPEASVLLASYAVQAKYGDYDPNFHKPGFLAQDELLPKRVLKQYQMTPDMWEEKITAWYAEHRGITRDEAEMEYLKIAQDLEMYGVNYFPITQNKKDTDLLLGVDALGLHIYTPDNRLSSRKSFAWSGIRNISYSEKEFTIKPLDKKTEVFKFYSSQLRVNKLILQLCIGNHDLFMRRRKVDSIEVQQMKAQAREEKARKKMERQRLAREKQLREEAERAKEDLERRLYQLQDESRLANEALIRSEETADLLAEKAQIAEEEAKLLAQKAAEAEQERQRLEVTALKTKEEKRLMEQKMREAELIAVKLVEESERRSKEADQLKQDLNEAREAERRAKQRLLEITKPTYPYLKCLVLTPASPWAESDVGDLNLETGSFKFEFKDSDMKRLSMEIERERVEYMEKSKRLQEQLKELKTEIETLKLEEQHGGLPGPTSTALHFPPLGNVINSLYSIQKAKYIRCWKSEIKLFATLFMDCNSTT
;
A
#
# COMPACT_ATOMS: atom_id res chain seq x y z
N MET A 1 13.94 6.52 -76.70
CA MET A 1 13.71 5.36 -75.82
C MET A 1 13.12 5.86 -74.51
N SER A 2 11.81 5.66 -74.31
CA SER A 2 11.07 6.13 -73.13
C SER A 2 11.21 5.13 -71.98
N LYS A 3 11.78 5.58 -70.85
CA LYS A 3 11.79 4.83 -69.59
C LYS A 3 10.38 4.90 -68.99
N MET A 4 9.52 3.93 -69.32
CA MET A 4 8.25 3.74 -68.63
C MET A 4 8.53 3.36 -67.17
N GLY A 5 8.21 4.28 -66.26
CA GLY A 5 8.27 4.05 -64.82
C GLY A 5 7.34 2.91 -64.42
N LEU A 6 7.92 1.86 -63.84
CA LEU A 6 7.20 0.80 -63.12
C LEU A 6 6.46 1.43 -61.93
N LYS A 7 5.21 1.87 -62.13
CA LYS A 7 4.29 2.16 -61.03
C LYS A 7 4.06 0.85 -60.27
N LYS A 8 4.71 0.69 -59.10
CA LYS A 8 4.42 -0.40 -58.16
C LYS A 8 2.90 -0.39 -57.90
N LYS A 9 2.19 -1.44 -58.33
CA LYS A 9 0.77 -1.65 -57.98
C LYS A 9 0.67 -1.63 -56.46
N GLN A 10 -0.14 -0.74 -55.90
CA GLN A 10 -0.42 -0.75 -54.48
C GLN A 10 -1.10 -2.08 -54.12
N PRO A 11 -0.65 -2.75 -53.04
CA PRO A 11 -1.26 -4.00 -52.61
C PRO A 11 -2.73 -3.75 -52.22
N LYS A 12 -3.63 -4.63 -52.65
CA LYS A 12 -5.03 -4.60 -52.20
C LYS A 12 -5.06 -4.88 -50.69
N THR A 13 -5.80 -4.07 -49.95
CA THR A 13 -5.94 -4.18 -48.50
C THR A 13 -7.41 -4.35 -48.09
N PHE A 14 -7.61 -4.78 -46.85
CA PHE A 14 -8.90 -4.82 -46.16
C PHE A 14 -8.71 -4.31 -44.73
N LYS A 15 -9.77 -3.80 -44.11
CA LYS A 15 -9.69 -3.28 -42.74
C LYS A 15 -10.12 -4.33 -41.72
N VAL A 16 -9.44 -4.34 -40.58
CA VAL A 16 -9.79 -5.16 -39.43
C VAL A 16 -9.83 -4.29 -38.19
N LYS A 17 -10.79 -4.56 -37.31
CA LYS A 17 -10.86 -4.01 -35.96
C LYS A 17 -10.51 -5.13 -34.99
N VAL A 18 -9.52 -4.92 -34.13
CA VAL A 18 -9.13 -5.85 -33.08
C VAL A 18 -9.47 -5.22 -31.74
N VAL A 19 -10.28 -5.94 -30.95
CA VAL A 19 -10.74 -5.54 -29.63
C VAL A 19 -10.00 -6.39 -28.59
N THR A 20 -9.16 -5.78 -27.77
CA THR A 20 -8.58 -6.40 -26.56
C THR A 20 -9.51 -6.16 -25.38
N MET A 21 -9.10 -6.53 -24.17
CA MET A 21 -9.89 -6.25 -22.97
C MET A 21 -9.89 -4.76 -22.56
N ASP A 22 -8.91 -3.99 -23.02
CA ASP A 22 -8.61 -2.61 -22.60
C ASP A 22 -8.50 -1.61 -23.76
N ALA A 23 -8.49 -2.07 -25.01
CA ALA A 23 -8.27 -1.23 -26.17
C ALA A 23 -8.98 -1.75 -27.42
N GLU A 24 -9.24 -0.83 -28.35
CA GLU A 24 -9.67 -1.14 -29.70
C GLU A 24 -8.66 -0.56 -30.69
N MET A 25 -8.30 -1.34 -31.70
CA MET A 25 -7.28 -0.98 -32.68
C MET A 25 -7.72 -1.38 -34.09
N GLU A 26 -7.56 -0.47 -35.04
CA GLU A 26 -7.87 -0.72 -36.45
C GLU A 26 -6.60 -0.87 -37.29
N PHE A 27 -6.57 -1.87 -38.16
CA PHE A 27 -5.45 -2.13 -39.06
C PHE A 27 -5.91 -2.25 -40.51
N SER A 28 -5.05 -1.83 -41.44
CA SER A 28 -5.19 -2.11 -42.86
C SER A 28 -4.27 -3.26 -43.25
N CYS A 29 -4.84 -4.43 -43.50
CA CYS A 29 -4.12 -5.68 -43.78
C CYS A 29 -4.04 -5.95 -45.29
N GLU A 30 -2.94 -6.51 -45.78
CA GLU A 30 -2.89 -6.97 -47.17
C GLU A 30 -3.73 -8.23 -47.36
N VAL A 31 -4.44 -8.34 -48.49
CA VAL A 31 -5.33 -9.49 -48.82
C VAL A 31 -4.62 -10.85 -48.76
N LYS A 32 -3.29 -10.89 -48.92
CA LYS A 32 -2.47 -12.11 -48.83
C LYS A 32 -2.13 -12.55 -47.40
N TRP A 33 -2.36 -11.69 -46.39
CA TRP A 33 -1.95 -11.95 -45.01
C TRP A 33 -2.61 -13.21 -44.46
N LYS A 34 -1.79 -14.00 -43.77
CA LYS A 34 -2.21 -15.13 -42.94
C LYS A 34 -2.67 -14.64 -41.58
N GLY A 35 -3.36 -15.53 -40.84
CA GLY A 35 -3.73 -15.25 -39.46
C GLY A 35 -2.52 -14.90 -38.60
N LYS A 36 -1.37 -15.54 -38.85
CA LYS A 36 -0.10 -15.24 -38.18
C LYS A 36 0.36 -13.80 -38.39
N ASP A 37 0.28 -13.27 -39.61
CA ASP A 37 0.75 -11.92 -39.91
C ASP A 37 -0.06 -10.86 -39.15
N LEU A 38 -1.39 -11.03 -39.11
CA LEU A 38 -2.28 -10.18 -38.33
C LEU A 38 -2.03 -10.33 -36.83
N PHE A 39 -1.91 -11.57 -36.32
CA PHE A 39 -1.68 -11.82 -34.91
C PHE A 39 -0.33 -11.26 -34.42
N ASP A 40 0.74 -11.43 -35.18
CA ASP A 40 2.07 -10.91 -34.88
C ASP A 40 2.10 -9.37 -34.95
N LEU A 41 1.26 -8.74 -35.79
CA LEU A 41 1.08 -7.28 -35.79
C LEU A 41 0.40 -6.80 -34.51
N VAL A 42 -0.70 -7.45 -34.11
CA VAL A 42 -1.40 -7.12 -32.86
C VAL A 42 -0.45 -7.26 -31.67
N GLY A 43 0.22 -8.40 -31.54
CA GLY A 43 1.16 -8.67 -30.44
C GLY A 43 2.29 -7.64 -30.35
N ARG A 44 2.88 -7.24 -31.48
CA ARG A 44 3.89 -6.17 -31.50
C ARG A 44 3.32 -4.80 -31.11
N THR A 45 2.09 -4.49 -31.52
CA THR A 45 1.45 -3.20 -31.22
C THR A 45 1.20 -3.01 -29.73
N ILE A 46 0.81 -4.08 -29.03
CA ILE A 46 0.58 -4.06 -27.56
C ILE A 46 1.83 -4.44 -26.74
N GLY A 47 2.96 -4.74 -27.37
CA GLY A 47 4.19 -5.16 -26.68
C GLY A 47 4.14 -6.56 -26.05
N LEU A 48 3.27 -7.45 -26.54
CA LEU A 48 3.07 -8.79 -26.00
C LEU A 48 3.98 -9.82 -26.69
N ARG A 49 4.79 -10.50 -25.89
CA ARG A 49 5.71 -11.58 -26.29
C ARG A 49 5.18 -12.96 -25.91
N GLU A 50 4.39 -13.05 -24.84
CA GLU A 50 3.74 -14.28 -24.33
C GLU A 50 2.54 -14.73 -25.18
N THR A 51 2.76 -14.78 -26.48
CA THR A 51 1.75 -15.00 -27.53
C THR A 51 1.01 -16.33 -27.42
N TRP A 52 1.61 -17.33 -26.77
CA TRP A 52 1.08 -18.70 -26.70
C TRP A 52 -0.20 -18.84 -25.87
N PHE A 53 -0.57 -17.83 -25.07
CA PHE A 53 -1.85 -17.82 -24.35
C PHE A 53 -3.01 -17.31 -25.18
N PHE A 54 -2.76 -16.48 -26.20
CA PHE A 54 -3.79 -15.66 -26.85
C PHE A 54 -4.20 -16.18 -28.23
N GLY A 55 -5.36 -15.72 -28.67
CA GLY A 55 -5.85 -15.92 -30.03
C GLY A 55 -6.75 -14.78 -30.49
N LEU A 56 -7.06 -14.76 -31.78
CA LEU A 56 -8.06 -13.87 -32.35
C LEU A 56 -9.37 -14.63 -32.56
N ARG A 57 -10.41 -14.26 -31.82
CA ARG A 57 -11.76 -14.83 -31.90
C ARG A 57 -12.65 -13.98 -32.79
N TYR A 58 -13.44 -14.59 -33.66
CA TYR A 58 -14.46 -13.90 -34.46
C TYR A 58 -15.77 -14.68 -34.44
N THR A 59 -16.86 -13.97 -34.68
CA THR A 59 -18.21 -14.56 -34.73
C THR A 59 -18.41 -15.29 -36.04
N VAL A 60 -18.97 -16.50 -35.98
CA VAL A 60 -19.31 -17.31 -37.16
C VAL A 60 -20.69 -17.92 -36.95
N LYS A 61 -21.70 -17.41 -37.66
CA LYS A 61 -23.11 -17.81 -37.49
C LYS A 61 -23.52 -17.68 -36.02
N ASP A 62 -24.04 -18.73 -35.40
CA ASP A 62 -24.52 -18.77 -34.01
C ASP A 62 -23.43 -19.18 -33.00
N THR A 63 -22.15 -19.08 -33.36
CA THR A 63 -21.02 -19.45 -32.49
C THR A 63 -19.79 -18.58 -32.77
N TYR A 64 -18.63 -18.99 -32.27
CA TYR A 64 -17.36 -18.34 -32.52
C TYR A 64 -16.34 -19.31 -33.12
N ALA A 65 -15.32 -18.74 -33.76
CA ALA A 65 -14.14 -19.46 -34.22
C ALA A 65 -12.87 -18.69 -33.86
N TRP A 66 -11.77 -19.43 -33.72
CA TRP A 66 -10.44 -18.85 -33.55
C TRP A 66 -9.72 -18.79 -34.90
N LEU A 67 -9.08 -17.66 -35.18
CA LEU A 67 -8.29 -17.44 -36.38
C LEU A 67 -7.13 -18.43 -36.41
N LYS A 68 -6.99 -19.15 -37.51
CA LYS A 68 -5.91 -20.11 -37.73
C LYS A 68 -4.71 -19.36 -38.29
N MET A 69 -3.57 -19.55 -37.64
CA MET A 69 -2.33 -18.84 -37.96
C MET A 69 -1.86 -19.12 -39.39
N GLU A 70 -2.05 -20.35 -39.89
CA GLU A 70 -1.43 -20.77 -41.17
C GLU A 70 -2.28 -20.50 -42.41
N LYS A 71 -3.52 -20.04 -42.24
CA LYS A 71 -4.46 -19.75 -43.33
C LYS A 71 -4.59 -18.25 -43.54
N ARG A 72 -4.88 -17.84 -44.78
CA ARG A 72 -5.22 -16.43 -45.09
C ARG A 72 -6.43 -16.00 -44.28
N VAL A 73 -6.46 -14.75 -43.82
CA VAL A 73 -7.55 -14.24 -42.97
C VAL A 73 -8.90 -14.36 -43.68
N LEU A 74 -8.97 -13.90 -44.93
CA LEU A 74 -10.20 -13.89 -45.73
C LEU A 74 -10.68 -15.28 -46.19
N ASP A 75 -9.85 -16.32 -46.05
CA ASP A 75 -10.22 -17.71 -46.41
C ASP A 75 -10.90 -18.47 -45.25
N GLN A 76 -11.15 -17.80 -44.11
CA GLN A 76 -11.58 -18.46 -42.87
C GLN A 76 -13.04 -18.18 -42.48
N GLU A 77 -13.95 -17.98 -43.44
CA GLU A 77 -15.38 -17.73 -43.16
C GLU A 77 -15.61 -16.56 -42.16
N VAL A 78 -14.72 -15.57 -42.18
CA VAL A 78 -14.83 -14.36 -41.36
C VAL A 78 -16.05 -13.52 -41.78
N PRO A 79 -16.64 -12.71 -40.87
CA PRO A 79 -17.71 -11.79 -41.22
C PRO A 79 -17.32 -10.90 -42.39
N LYS A 80 -18.29 -10.61 -43.26
CA LYS A 80 -18.11 -9.73 -44.42
C LYS A 80 -18.33 -8.24 -44.07
N GLU A 81 -18.17 -7.91 -42.80
CA GLU A 81 -18.26 -6.54 -42.28
C GLU A 81 -16.98 -5.78 -42.61
N ASP A 82 -17.08 -4.45 -42.73
CA ASP A 82 -15.93 -3.56 -42.92
C ASP A 82 -15.97 -2.44 -41.86
N PRO A 83 -15.05 -2.43 -40.88
CA PRO A 83 -13.93 -3.37 -40.69
C PRO A 83 -14.37 -4.75 -40.16
N ILE A 84 -13.59 -5.79 -40.47
CA ILE A 84 -13.80 -7.14 -39.90
C ILE A 84 -13.39 -7.13 -38.42
N THR A 85 -14.30 -7.50 -37.51
CA THR A 85 -14.03 -7.46 -36.07
C THR A 85 -13.46 -8.78 -35.53
N PHE A 86 -12.33 -8.70 -34.82
CA PHE A 86 -11.72 -9.78 -34.05
C PHE A 86 -11.58 -9.38 -32.57
N HIS A 87 -11.70 -10.35 -31.67
CA HIS A 87 -11.44 -10.18 -30.25
C HIS A 87 -10.13 -10.87 -29.89
N PHE A 88 -9.16 -10.13 -29.39
CA PHE A 88 -7.90 -10.66 -28.90
C PHE A 88 -8.08 -11.09 -27.44
N LEU A 89 -8.14 -12.41 -27.22
CA LEU A 89 -8.52 -12.99 -25.94
C LEU A 89 -7.54 -14.10 -25.54
N ALA A 90 -7.38 -14.29 -24.23
CA ALA A 90 -6.70 -15.47 -23.71
C ALA A 90 -7.53 -16.71 -24.07
N LYS A 91 -6.90 -17.60 -24.83
CA LYS A 91 -7.46 -18.88 -25.31
C LYS A 91 -7.04 -20.04 -24.43
N PHE A 92 -5.83 -19.98 -23.88
CA PHE A 92 -5.24 -20.99 -23.00
C PHE A 92 -4.82 -20.33 -21.70
N TYR A 93 -5.05 -21.01 -20.58
CA TYR A 93 -4.76 -20.49 -19.25
C TYR A 93 -3.47 -21.11 -18.68
N PRO A 94 -2.71 -20.39 -17.83
CA PRO A 94 -1.57 -20.95 -17.13
C PRO A 94 -2.03 -22.05 -16.13
N GLU A 95 -1.17 -23.05 -15.86
CA GLU A 95 -1.33 -23.96 -14.72
C GLU A 95 -1.10 -23.23 -13.40
N LYS A 96 -0.19 -22.23 -13.39
CA LYS A 96 0.07 -21.35 -12.25
C LYS A 96 0.36 -19.93 -12.70
N VAL A 97 -0.56 -19.01 -12.40
CA VAL A 97 -0.50 -17.62 -12.89
C VAL A 97 0.82 -16.93 -12.52
N GLU A 98 1.26 -17.07 -11.28
CA GLU A 98 2.43 -16.36 -10.76
C GLU A 98 3.77 -16.86 -11.32
N ASP A 99 3.83 -18.09 -11.80
CA ASP A 99 5.06 -18.67 -12.34
C ASP A 99 5.20 -18.53 -13.86
N GLU A 100 4.05 -18.36 -14.53
CA GLU A 100 3.94 -18.41 -15.98
C GLU A 100 3.68 -17.05 -16.62
N LEU A 101 2.96 -16.14 -15.96
CA LEU A 101 2.73 -14.79 -16.48
C LEU A 101 3.92 -13.91 -16.14
N VAL A 102 4.62 -13.41 -17.17
CA VAL A 102 5.89 -12.69 -17.00
C VAL A 102 5.77 -11.20 -17.25
N GLN A 103 5.04 -10.80 -18.30
CA GLN A 103 4.85 -9.41 -18.67
C GLN A 103 3.63 -8.80 -17.99
N GLU A 104 3.75 -7.55 -17.55
CA GLU A 104 2.63 -6.78 -16.98
C GLU A 104 1.43 -6.71 -17.94
N ILE A 105 1.65 -6.53 -19.25
CA ILE A 105 0.55 -6.52 -20.24
C ILE A 105 -0.19 -7.86 -20.33
N THR A 106 0.54 -8.98 -20.26
CA THR A 106 -0.05 -10.31 -20.28
C THR A 106 -0.93 -10.50 -19.04
N GLN A 107 -0.38 -10.16 -17.87
CA GLN A 107 -1.09 -10.22 -16.61
C GLN A 107 -2.35 -9.35 -16.63
N HIS A 108 -2.24 -8.12 -17.12
CA HIS A 108 -3.35 -7.17 -17.19
C HIS A 108 -4.50 -7.70 -18.05
N LEU A 109 -4.19 -8.24 -19.23
CA LEU A 109 -5.21 -8.81 -20.12
C LEU A 109 -5.88 -10.05 -19.52
N PHE A 110 -5.13 -10.91 -18.81
CA PHE A 110 -5.71 -12.04 -18.07
C PHE A 110 -6.62 -11.56 -16.94
N PHE A 111 -6.17 -10.60 -16.15
CA PHE A 111 -6.94 -10.01 -15.05
C PHE A 111 -8.28 -9.48 -15.55
N LEU A 112 -8.27 -8.65 -16.60
CA LEU A 112 -9.49 -8.08 -17.13
C LEU A 112 -10.43 -9.15 -17.68
N GLN A 113 -9.91 -10.14 -18.42
CA GLN A 113 -10.71 -11.21 -18.99
C GLN A 113 -11.36 -12.06 -17.89
N VAL A 114 -10.59 -12.51 -16.89
CA VAL A 114 -11.11 -13.32 -15.78
C VAL A 114 -12.11 -12.52 -14.95
N LYS A 115 -11.82 -11.24 -14.67
CA LYS A 115 -12.76 -10.35 -13.99
C LYS A 115 -14.08 -10.26 -14.74
N LYS A 116 -14.03 -10.05 -16.06
CA LYS A 116 -15.24 -10.03 -16.90
C LYS A 116 -16.01 -11.34 -16.82
N GLN A 117 -15.33 -12.48 -16.90
CA GLN A 117 -15.96 -13.80 -16.82
C GLN A 117 -16.63 -14.08 -15.47
N ILE A 118 -16.08 -13.57 -14.37
CA ILE A 118 -16.70 -13.66 -13.05
C ILE A 118 -17.96 -12.77 -12.98
N LEU A 119 -17.87 -11.52 -13.46
CA LEU A 119 -18.99 -10.57 -13.46
C LEU A 119 -20.14 -11.00 -14.39
N ASP A 120 -19.80 -11.57 -15.55
CA ASP A 120 -20.75 -12.12 -16.53
C ASP A 120 -21.28 -13.51 -16.10
N GLU A 121 -20.87 -14.03 -14.95
CA GLU A 121 -21.30 -15.32 -14.38
C GLU A 121 -20.91 -16.55 -15.24
N GLU A 122 -19.91 -16.41 -16.12
CA GLU A 122 -19.28 -17.53 -16.81
C GLU A 122 -18.44 -18.38 -15.85
N ILE A 123 -17.81 -17.74 -14.86
CA ILE A 123 -17.10 -18.39 -13.75
C ILE A 123 -17.89 -18.17 -12.47
N TYR A 124 -18.32 -19.26 -11.84
CA TYR A 124 -18.94 -19.18 -10.52
C TYR A 124 -17.92 -18.69 -9.47
N CYS A 125 -18.31 -17.67 -8.73
CA CYS A 125 -17.56 -17.16 -7.59
C CYS A 125 -18.49 -17.02 -6.38
N SER A 126 -18.05 -17.43 -5.19
CA SER A 126 -18.86 -17.27 -3.98
C SER A 126 -18.99 -15.79 -3.60
N PRO A 127 -20.03 -15.40 -2.84
CA PRO A 127 -20.26 -14.00 -2.46
C PRO A 127 -19.06 -13.37 -1.73
N GLU A 128 -18.53 -14.04 -0.71
CA GLU A 128 -17.37 -13.57 0.05
C GLU A 128 -16.10 -13.45 -0.80
N ALA A 129 -15.85 -14.41 -1.70
CA ALA A 129 -14.73 -14.33 -2.64
C ALA A 129 -14.93 -13.20 -3.66
N SER A 130 -16.17 -12.95 -4.09
CA SER A 130 -16.51 -11.86 -5.02
C SER A 130 -16.20 -10.50 -4.41
N VAL A 131 -16.52 -10.29 -3.13
CA VAL A 131 -16.18 -9.06 -2.40
C VAL A 131 -14.67 -8.87 -2.28
N LEU A 132 -13.93 -9.92 -1.93
CA LEU A 132 -12.46 -9.83 -1.87
C LEU A 132 -11.86 -9.53 -3.25
N LEU A 133 -12.30 -10.23 -4.30
CA LEU A 133 -11.87 -9.97 -5.66
C LEU A 133 -12.21 -8.53 -6.12
N ALA A 134 -13.41 -8.04 -5.79
CA ALA A 134 -13.79 -6.65 -6.04
C ALA A 134 -12.83 -5.66 -5.37
N SER A 135 -12.43 -5.90 -4.13
CA SER A 135 -11.47 -5.03 -3.42
C SER A 135 -10.10 -4.98 -4.10
N TYR A 136 -9.59 -6.10 -4.63
CA TYR A 136 -8.36 -6.10 -5.44
C TYR A 136 -8.56 -5.40 -6.78
N ALA A 137 -9.72 -5.54 -7.42
CA ALA A 137 -10.02 -4.83 -8.66
C ALA A 137 -10.09 -3.30 -8.45
N VAL A 138 -10.62 -2.85 -7.31
CA VAL A 138 -10.64 -1.44 -6.90
C VAL A 138 -9.22 -0.95 -6.64
N GLN A 139 -8.38 -1.70 -5.91
CA GLN A 139 -6.96 -1.37 -5.71
C GLN A 139 -6.20 -1.26 -7.05
N ALA A 140 -6.44 -2.19 -7.98
CA ALA A 140 -5.82 -2.15 -9.31
C ALA A 140 -6.25 -0.93 -10.13
N LYS A 141 -7.50 -0.47 -9.99
CA LYS A 141 -8.04 0.67 -10.74
C LYS A 141 -7.67 2.02 -10.13
N TYR A 142 -7.77 2.17 -8.81
CA TYR A 142 -7.69 3.45 -8.12
C TYR A 142 -6.39 3.65 -7.32
N GLY A 143 -5.57 2.61 -7.13
CA GLY A 143 -4.38 2.69 -6.25
C GLY A 143 -4.78 2.66 -4.78
N ASP A 144 -4.00 3.25 -3.89
CA ASP A 144 -4.24 3.20 -2.44
C ASP A 144 -5.51 3.94 -2.00
N TYR A 145 -6.28 3.33 -1.09
CA TYR A 145 -7.40 4.00 -0.45
C TYR A 145 -6.96 5.22 0.37
N ASP A 146 -7.64 6.33 0.14
CA ASP A 146 -7.53 7.57 0.91
C ASP A 146 -8.93 8.07 1.28
N PRO A 147 -9.29 8.11 2.58
CA PRO A 147 -10.61 8.54 3.03
C PRO A 147 -10.92 10.02 2.74
N ASN A 148 -9.92 10.83 2.39
CA ASN A 148 -10.12 12.22 2.00
C ASN A 148 -10.64 12.35 0.57
N PHE A 149 -10.25 11.44 -0.33
CA PHE A 149 -10.63 11.45 -1.74
C PHE A 149 -11.75 10.48 -2.06
N HIS A 150 -11.75 9.29 -1.45
CA HIS A 150 -12.72 8.23 -1.70
C HIS A 150 -13.92 8.35 -0.75
N LYS A 151 -14.88 9.20 -1.13
CA LYS A 151 -16.13 9.42 -0.37
C LYS A 151 -17.20 8.40 -0.76
N PRO A 152 -18.18 8.10 0.11
CA PRO A 152 -19.28 7.19 -0.22
C PRO A 152 -19.96 7.55 -1.55
N GLY A 153 -20.19 6.53 -2.37
CA GLY A 153 -20.71 6.62 -3.74
C GLY A 153 -19.63 6.67 -4.82
N PHE A 154 -18.34 6.66 -4.48
CA PHE A 154 -17.26 6.72 -5.49
C PHE A 154 -17.19 5.46 -6.37
N LEU A 155 -17.74 4.34 -5.90
CA LEU A 155 -17.83 3.07 -6.64
C LEU A 155 -19.18 2.87 -7.35
N ALA A 156 -20.09 3.84 -7.32
CA ALA A 156 -21.46 3.68 -7.84
C ALA A 156 -21.53 3.36 -9.35
N GLN A 157 -20.50 3.72 -10.13
CA GLN A 157 -20.43 3.43 -11.57
C GLN A 157 -19.67 2.13 -11.89
N ASP A 158 -19.07 1.49 -10.89
CA ASP A 158 -18.26 0.29 -11.07
C ASP A 158 -19.11 -0.98 -10.97
N GLU A 159 -19.05 -1.81 -12.02
CA GLU A 159 -19.57 -3.17 -11.97
C GLU A 159 -18.57 -4.08 -11.24
N LEU A 160 -18.77 -4.25 -9.93
CA LEU A 160 -17.84 -4.95 -9.03
C LEU A 160 -18.27 -6.36 -8.61
N LEU A 161 -19.58 -6.64 -8.61
CA LEU A 161 -20.12 -7.92 -8.12
C LEU A 161 -21.03 -8.58 -9.17
N PRO A 162 -21.06 -9.92 -9.24
CA PRO A 162 -22.00 -10.64 -10.08
C PRO A 162 -23.46 -10.33 -9.71
N LYS A 163 -24.36 -10.30 -10.70
CA LYS A 163 -25.79 -9.94 -10.49
C LYS A 163 -26.48 -10.88 -9.51
N ARG A 164 -26.12 -12.18 -9.50
CA ARG A 164 -26.60 -13.17 -8.54
C ARG A 164 -26.24 -12.79 -7.11
N VAL A 165 -25.01 -12.34 -6.85
CA VAL A 165 -24.57 -11.94 -5.51
C VAL A 165 -25.38 -10.74 -5.04
N LEU A 166 -25.54 -9.72 -5.89
CA LEU A 166 -26.34 -8.54 -5.56
C LEU A 166 -27.81 -8.86 -5.24
N LYS A 167 -28.40 -9.85 -5.93
CA LYS A 167 -29.80 -10.24 -5.76
C LYS A 167 -30.06 -11.20 -4.60
N GLN A 168 -29.04 -11.92 -4.13
CA GLN A 168 -29.19 -12.99 -3.13
C GLN A 168 -29.32 -12.46 -1.70
N TYR A 169 -28.89 -11.22 -1.44
CA TYR A 169 -28.82 -10.62 -0.11
C TYR A 169 -29.64 -9.34 -0.05
N GLN A 170 -30.26 -9.08 1.10
CA GLN A 170 -30.99 -7.84 1.39
C GLN A 170 -30.00 -6.71 1.74
N MET A 171 -29.17 -6.33 0.77
CA MET A 171 -28.15 -5.29 0.89
C MET A 171 -28.32 -4.25 -0.20
N THR A 172 -28.18 -2.97 0.16
CA THR A 172 -28.17 -1.87 -0.82
C THR A 172 -26.82 -1.79 -1.54
N PRO A 173 -26.74 -1.12 -2.70
CA PRO A 173 -25.45 -0.84 -3.35
C PRO A 173 -24.44 -0.18 -2.40
N ASP A 174 -24.89 0.78 -1.57
CA ASP A 174 -24.04 1.47 -0.60
C ASP A 174 -23.49 0.52 0.48
N MET A 175 -24.29 -0.45 0.94
CA MET A 175 -23.81 -1.45 1.90
C MET A 175 -22.76 -2.38 1.28
N TRP A 176 -22.91 -2.74 0.00
CA TRP A 176 -21.88 -3.49 -0.72
C TRP A 176 -20.61 -2.66 -0.91
N GLU A 177 -20.75 -1.38 -1.27
CA GLU A 177 -19.65 -0.44 -1.39
C GLU A 177 -18.87 -0.33 -0.07
N GLU A 178 -19.56 -0.22 1.07
CA GLU A 178 -18.92 -0.18 2.39
C GLU A 178 -18.09 -1.44 2.67
N LYS A 179 -18.65 -2.63 2.41
CA LYS A 179 -17.92 -3.90 2.58
C LYS A 179 -16.70 -3.98 1.66
N ILE A 180 -16.83 -3.61 0.39
CA ILE A 180 -15.70 -3.60 -0.56
C ILE A 180 -14.64 -2.59 -0.12
N THR A 181 -15.06 -1.41 0.33
CA THR A 181 -14.16 -0.32 0.76
C THR A 181 -13.37 -0.70 2.02
N ALA A 182 -13.99 -1.44 2.96
CA ALA A 182 -13.29 -1.96 4.13
C ALA A 182 -12.12 -2.89 3.75
N TRP A 183 -12.34 -3.79 2.79
CA TRP A 183 -11.28 -4.65 2.25
C TRP A 183 -10.25 -3.87 1.42
N TYR A 184 -10.70 -2.89 0.64
CA TYR A 184 -9.86 -2.02 -0.16
C TYR A 184 -8.83 -1.27 0.71
N ALA A 185 -9.25 -0.77 1.88
CA ALA A 185 -8.36 -0.07 2.81
C ALA A 185 -7.20 -0.94 3.32
N GLU A 186 -7.38 -2.26 3.44
CA GLU A 186 -6.34 -3.20 3.88
C GLU A 186 -5.27 -3.45 2.80
N HIS A 187 -5.55 -3.12 1.53
CA HIS A 187 -4.61 -3.31 0.40
C HIS A 187 -3.63 -2.16 0.23
N ARG A 188 -3.61 -1.20 1.16
CA ARG A 188 -2.73 -0.03 1.08
C ARG A 188 -1.27 -0.43 0.91
N GLY A 189 -0.64 0.13 -0.11
CA GLY A 189 0.73 -0.14 -0.48
C GLY A 189 0.88 -1.31 -1.46
N ILE A 190 -0.18 -1.97 -1.89
CA ILE A 190 -0.13 -2.95 -2.98
C ILE A 190 -0.16 -2.19 -4.31
N THR A 191 0.80 -2.45 -5.19
CA THR A 191 0.82 -1.82 -6.53
C THR A 191 -0.28 -2.38 -7.43
N ARG A 192 -0.58 -1.68 -8.54
CA ARG A 192 -1.58 -2.15 -9.50
C ARG A 192 -1.27 -3.56 -10.02
N ASP A 193 -0.04 -3.82 -10.44
CA ASP A 193 0.39 -5.12 -10.93
C ASP A 193 0.34 -6.19 -9.84
N GLU A 194 0.69 -5.86 -8.60
CA GLU A 194 0.54 -6.81 -7.49
C GLU A 194 -0.94 -7.13 -7.20
N ALA A 195 -1.83 -6.13 -7.24
CA ALA A 195 -3.26 -6.32 -7.02
C ALA A 195 -3.91 -7.19 -8.12
N GLU A 196 -3.57 -6.95 -9.38
CA GLU A 196 -4.02 -7.78 -10.51
C GLU A 196 -3.51 -9.23 -10.40
N MET A 197 -2.26 -9.43 -9.95
CA MET A 197 -1.70 -10.76 -9.71
C MET A 197 -2.39 -11.46 -8.55
N GLU A 198 -2.64 -10.79 -7.42
CA GLU A 198 -3.36 -11.37 -6.29
C GLU A 198 -4.80 -11.75 -6.66
N TYR A 199 -5.48 -10.91 -7.45
CA TYR A 199 -6.78 -11.24 -8.03
C TYR A 199 -6.73 -12.56 -8.80
N LEU A 200 -5.78 -12.70 -9.73
CA LEU A 200 -5.62 -13.92 -10.53
C LEU A 200 -5.23 -15.14 -9.70
N LYS A 201 -4.42 -14.96 -8.65
CA LYS A 201 -4.02 -16.04 -7.75
C LYS A 201 -5.21 -16.61 -7.00
N ILE A 202 -6.18 -15.78 -6.61
CA ILE A 202 -7.43 -16.24 -5.99
C ILE A 202 -8.35 -16.85 -7.05
N ALA A 203 -8.50 -16.19 -8.20
CA ALA A 203 -9.41 -16.62 -9.24
C ALA A 203 -9.02 -17.96 -9.88
N GLN A 204 -7.73 -18.29 -9.97
CA GLN A 204 -7.27 -19.56 -10.54
C GLN A 204 -7.76 -20.80 -9.79
N ASP A 205 -8.18 -20.63 -8.54
CA ASP A 205 -8.66 -21.69 -7.65
C ASP A 205 -10.16 -21.96 -7.78
N LEU A 206 -10.89 -21.08 -8.48
CA LEU A 206 -12.32 -21.27 -8.72
C LEU A 206 -12.52 -22.48 -9.63
N GLU A 207 -13.49 -23.33 -9.32
CA GLU A 207 -13.67 -24.62 -9.99
C GLU A 207 -13.93 -24.52 -11.51
N MET A 208 -14.47 -23.39 -11.95
CA MET A 208 -14.78 -23.13 -13.36
C MET A 208 -13.70 -22.32 -14.09
N TYR A 209 -12.63 -21.91 -13.39
CA TYR A 209 -11.57 -21.09 -13.96
C TYR A 209 -10.85 -21.81 -15.11
N GLY A 210 -10.78 -21.15 -16.27
CA GLY A 210 -10.09 -21.68 -17.45
C GLY A 210 -10.73 -22.91 -18.09
N VAL A 211 -11.91 -23.35 -17.64
CA VAL A 211 -12.60 -24.53 -18.15
C VAL A 211 -13.51 -24.16 -19.33
N ASN A 212 -13.27 -24.78 -20.48
CA ASN A 212 -14.16 -24.65 -21.65
C ASN A 212 -15.17 -25.80 -21.65
N TYR A 213 -16.46 -25.49 -21.49
CA TYR A 213 -17.53 -26.48 -21.42
C TYR A 213 -18.18 -26.77 -22.78
N PHE A 214 -18.38 -28.04 -23.08
CA PHE A 214 -19.04 -28.51 -24.30
C PHE A 214 -20.13 -29.55 -23.98
N PRO A 215 -21.37 -29.38 -24.46
CA PRO A 215 -22.38 -30.42 -24.34
C PRO A 215 -22.01 -31.63 -25.18
N ILE A 216 -22.03 -32.80 -24.55
CA ILE A 216 -21.70 -34.09 -25.15
C ILE A 216 -22.69 -35.16 -24.70
N THR A 217 -22.77 -36.26 -25.43
CA THR A 217 -23.53 -37.46 -25.02
C THR A 217 -22.62 -38.68 -24.96
N GLN A 218 -22.78 -39.51 -23.94
CA GLN A 218 -21.94 -40.71 -23.79
C GLN A 218 -22.36 -41.83 -24.75
N ASN A 219 -23.68 -41.97 -24.96
CA ASN A 219 -24.27 -42.95 -25.86
C ASN A 219 -25.23 -42.24 -26.82
N LYS A 220 -25.54 -42.87 -27.96
CA LYS A 220 -26.57 -42.39 -28.88
C LYS A 220 -27.99 -42.36 -28.28
N LYS A 221 -28.17 -42.88 -27.05
CA LYS A 221 -29.45 -43.06 -26.35
C LYS A 221 -29.51 -42.29 -25.01
N ASP A 222 -29.20 -41.00 -25.03
CA ASP A 222 -29.47 -40.04 -23.96
C ASP A 222 -28.77 -40.25 -22.61
N THR A 223 -27.52 -39.82 -22.54
CA THR A 223 -27.00 -39.28 -21.28
C THR A 223 -26.27 -38.00 -21.62
N ASP A 224 -26.93 -36.87 -21.37
CA ASP A 224 -26.35 -35.54 -21.55
C ASP A 224 -25.28 -35.32 -20.47
N LEU A 225 -24.10 -34.95 -20.92
CA LEU A 225 -22.94 -34.65 -20.10
C LEU A 225 -22.30 -33.35 -20.60
N LEU A 226 -21.41 -32.79 -19.78
CA LEU A 226 -20.58 -31.66 -20.16
C LEU A 226 -19.11 -32.10 -20.15
N LEU A 227 -18.42 -31.86 -21.25
CA LEU A 227 -16.96 -31.97 -21.33
C LEU A 227 -16.36 -30.61 -20.96
N GLY A 228 -15.53 -30.57 -19.92
CA GLY A 228 -14.62 -29.47 -19.64
C GLY A 228 -13.24 -29.74 -20.21
N VAL A 229 -12.65 -28.74 -20.85
CA VAL A 229 -11.27 -28.75 -21.35
C VAL A 229 -10.52 -27.59 -20.72
N ASP A 230 -9.42 -27.87 -20.02
CA ASP A 230 -8.60 -26.86 -19.35
C ASP A 230 -7.09 -27.16 -19.47
N ALA A 231 -6.27 -26.41 -18.73
CA ALA A 231 -4.82 -26.56 -18.72
C ALA A 231 -4.32 -27.86 -18.06
N LEU A 232 -5.15 -28.54 -17.25
CA LEU A 232 -4.81 -29.73 -16.47
C LEU A 232 -5.24 -31.03 -17.16
N GLY A 233 -6.36 -31.00 -17.88
CA GLY A 233 -6.87 -32.16 -18.58
C GLY A 233 -8.25 -32.00 -19.21
N LEU A 234 -8.95 -33.15 -19.25
CA LEU A 234 -10.31 -33.28 -19.70
C LEU A 234 -11.18 -33.76 -18.56
N HIS A 235 -12.34 -33.12 -18.39
CA HIS A 235 -13.21 -33.33 -17.24
C HIS A 235 -14.63 -33.60 -17.71
N ILE A 236 -15.32 -34.54 -17.08
CA ILE A 236 -16.70 -34.92 -17.40
C ILE A 236 -17.60 -34.51 -16.24
N TYR A 237 -18.58 -33.68 -16.54
CA TYR A 237 -19.55 -33.13 -15.60
C TYR A 237 -20.96 -33.56 -15.98
N THR A 238 -21.88 -33.44 -15.02
CA THR A 238 -23.30 -33.51 -15.33
C THR A 238 -23.83 -32.11 -15.68
N PRO A 239 -24.89 -31.99 -16.49
CA PRO A 239 -25.42 -30.68 -16.88
C PRO A 239 -25.84 -29.80 -15.70
N ASP A 240 -26.29 -30.44 -14.61
CA ASP A 240 -26.73 -29.84 -13.35
C ASP A 240 -25.57 -29.49 -12.40
N ASN A 241 -24.35 -29.96 -12.61
CA ASN A 241 -23.20 -29.66 -11.73
C ASN A 241 -21.91 -29.43 -12.52
N ARG A 242 -21.57 -28.15 -12.74
CA ARG A 242 -20.33 -27.72 -13.42
C ARG A 242 -19.13 -27.55 -12.49
N LEU A 243 -19.33 -27.63 -11.17
CA LEU A 243 -18.29 -27.38 -10.16
C LEU A 243 -17.50 -28.64 -9.84
N SER A 244 -18.14 -29.80 -9.84
CA SER A 244 -17.50 -31.07 -9.48
C SER A 244 -17.54 -32.06 -10.63
N SER A 245 -16.37 -32.39 -11.17
CA SER A 245 -16.24 -33.38 -12.25
C SER A 245 -16.47 -34.81 -11.73
N ARG A 246 -17.24 -35.61 -12.46
CA ARG A 246 -17.42 -37.05 -12.20
C ARG A 246 -16.22 -37.90 -12.61
N LYS A 247 -15.55 -37.51 -13.69
CA LYS A 247 -14.40 -38.23 -14.26
C LYS A 247 -13.43 -37.23 -14.84
N SER A 248 -12.13 -37.45 -14.60
CA SER A 248 -11.06 -36.55 -15.06
C SER A 248 -9.94 -37.35 -15.72
N PHE A 249 -9.40 -36.83 -16.81
CA PHE A 249 -8.29 -37.37 -17.58
C PHE A 249 -7.17 -36.33 -17.63
N ALA A 250 -6.15 -36.49 -16.80
CA ALA A 250 -4.98 -35.63 -16.84
C ALA A 250 -4.23 -35.76 -18.16
N TRP A 251 -3.65 -34.67 -18.66
CA TRP A 251 -2.90 -34.68 -19.93
C TRP A 251 -1.76 -35.71 -19.97
N SER A 252 -1.10 -35.99 -18.84
CA SER A 252 -0.06 -37.04 -18.73
C SER A 252 -0.59 -38.46 -18.96
N GLY A 253 -1.89 -38.68 -18.71
CA GLY A 253 -2.55 -39.96 -18.83
C GLY A 253 -3.20 -40.21 -20.19
N ILE A 254 -3.09 -39.28 -21.14
CA ILE A 254 -3.73 -39.36 -22.45
C ILE A 254 -2.68 -39.69 -23.52
N ARG A 255 -2.94 -40.73 -24.32
CA ARG A 255 -2.08 -41.14 -25.45
C ARG A 255 -2.46 -40.43 -26.74
N ASN A 256 -3.75 -40.38 -27.02
CA ASN A 256 -4.26 -39.88 -28.29
C ASN A 256 -5.71 -39.40 -28.14
N ILE A 257 -6.01 -38.31 -28.83
CA ILE A 257 -7.35 -37.73 -28.94
C ILE A 257 -7.68 -37.63 -30.42
N SER A 258 -8.83 -38.18 -30.82
CA SER A 258 -9.26 -38.18 -32.22
C SER A 258 -10.78 -38.20 -32.30
N TYR A 259 -11.33 -37.75 -33.41
CA TYR A 259 -12.75 -37.88 -33.68
C TYR A 259 -13.00 -38.36 -35.12
N SER A 260 -14.09 -39.08 -35.31
CA SER A 260 -14.62 -39.50 -36.60
C SER A 260 -16.10 -39.12 -36.66
N GLU A 261 -16.45 -38.27 -37.62
CA GLU A 261 -17.80 -37.67 -37.74
C GLU A 261 -18.27 -37.02 -36.42
N LYS A 262 -19.17 -37.70 -35.69
CA LYS A 262 -19.71 -37.26 -34.41
C LYS A 262 -19.08 -37.95 -33.20
N GLU A 263 -18.41 -39.10 -33.38
CA GLU A 263 -17.77 -39.85 -32.29
C GLU A 263 -16.38 -39.26 -31.99
N PHE A 264 -16.17 -38.90 -30.74
CA PHE A 264 -14.90 -38.45 -30.18
C PHE A 264 -14.32 -39.56 -29.29
N THR A 265 -13.01 -39.79 -29.38
CA THR A 265 -12.32 -40.88 -28.70
C THR A 265 -11.11 -40.35 -27.95
N ILE A 266 -11.06 -40.63 -26.64
CA ILE A 266 -9.91 -40.39 -25.77
C ILE A 266 -9.28 -41.75 -25.46
N LYS A 267 -8.05 -41.96 -25.95
CA LYS A 267 -7.27 -43.18 -25.67
C LYS A 267 -6.30 -42.90 -24.51
N PRO A 268 -6.43 -43.60 -23.37
CA PRO A 268 -5.49 -43.49 -22.27
C PRO A 268 -4.07 -43.95 -22.66
N LEU A 269 -3.08 -43.47 -21.91
CA LEU A 269 -1.68 -43.90 -22.02
C LEU A 269 -1.52 -45.35 -21.58
N ASP A 270 -2.13 -45.73 -20.47
CA ASP A 270 -2.19 -47.12 -20.03
C ASP A 270 -3.15 -47.93 -20.94
N LYS A 271 -2.63 -48.99 -21.55
CA LYS A 271 -3.40 -49.86 -22.45
C LYS A 271 -4.46 -50.69 -21.71
N LYS A 272 -4.35 -50.84 -20.38
CA LYS A 272 -5.34 -51.56 -19.57
C LYS A 272 -6.56 -50.68 -19.24
N THR A 273 -6.41 -49.37 -19.32
CA THR A 273 -7.50 -48.43 -19.05
C THR A 273 -8.44 -48.35 -20.26
N GLU A 274 -9.75 -48.43 -20.03
CA GLU A 274 -10.75 -48.39 -21.09
C GLU A 274 -10.74 -47.07 -21.88
N VAL A 275 -10.94 -47.18 -23.19
CA VAL A 275 -11.06 -46.05 -24.10
C VAL A 275 -12.37 -45.31 -23.82
N PHE A 276 -12.28 -44.00 -23.58
CA PHE A 276 -13.47 -43.20 -23.36
C PHE A 276 -13.98 -42.63 -24.68
N LYS A 277 -15.27 -42.81 -24.96
CA LYS A 277 -15.93 -42.33 -26.16
C LYS A 277 -17.13 -41.46 -25.79
N PHE A 278 -17.34 -40.41 -26.57
CA PHE A 278 -18.50 -39.54 -26.46
C PHE A 278 -18.88 -38.98 -27.84
N TYR A 279 -20.04 -38.34 -27.91
CA TYR A 279 -20.57 -37.76 -29.13
C TYR A 279 -20.86 -36.27 -28.92
N SER A 280 -20.67 -35.46 -29.96
CA SER A 280 -21.13 -34.07 -29.99
C SER A 280 -22.14 -33.87 -31.12
N SER A 281 -23.07 -32.93 -30.93
CA SER A 281 -24.14 -32.66 -31.89
C SER A 281 -23.63 -32.03 -33.19
N GLN A 282 -22.50 -31.32 -33.17
CA GLN A 282 -22.01 -30.52 -34.30
C GLN A 282 -20.53 -30.81 -34.65
N LEU A 283 -20.25 -31.06 -35.94
CA LEU A 283 -18.88 -31.28 -36.43
C LEU A 283 -17.94 -30.08 -36.18
N ARG A 284 -18.47 -28.85 -36.19
CA ARG A 284 -17.68 -27.65 -35.88
C ARG A 284 -17.22 -27.63 -34.42
N VAL A 285 -18.08 -28.06 -33.50
CA VAL A 285 -17.74 -28.18 -32.07
C VAL A 285 -16.64 -29.23 -31.87
N ASN A 286 -16.70 -30.39 -32.53
CA ASN A 286 -15.61 -31.38 -32.50
C ASN A 286 -14.27 -30.80 -32.98
N LYS A 287 -14.26 -30.00 -34.05
CA LYS A 287 -13.05 -29.31 -34.50
C LYS A 287 -12.52 -28.34 -33.44
N LEU A 288 -13.39 -27.58 -32.79
CA LEU A 288 -13.00 -26.66 -31.72
C LEU A 288 -12.44 -27.38 -30.50
N ILE A 289 -13.13 -28.43 -30.01
CA ILE A 289 -12.68 -29.28 -28.91
C ILE A 289 -11.29 -29.82 -29.22
N LEU A 290 -11.08 -30.43 -30.39
CA LEU A 290 -9.78 -30.98 -30.76
C LEU A 290 -8.68 -29.92 -30.77
N GLN A 291 -8.97 -28.71 -31.28
CA GLN A 291 -8.01 -27.61 -31.30
C GLN A 291 -7.65 -27.12 -29.89
N LEU A 292 -8.61 -27.10 -28.96
CA LEU A 292 -8.35 -26.77 -27.55
C LEU A 292 -7.55 -27.87 -26.87
N CYS A 293 -7.85 -29.15 -27.14
CA CYS A 293 -7.09 -30.27 -26.59
C CYS A 293 -5.63 -30.24 -27.06
N ILE A 294 -5.39 -30.03 -28.37
CA ILE A 294 -4.04 -29.95 -28.93
C ILE A 294 -3.27 -28.80 -28.27
N GLY A 295 -3.83 -27.59 -28.23
CA GLY A 295 -3.13 -26.44 -27.68
C GLY A 295 -2.86 -26.53 -26.17
N ASN A 296 -3.82 -27.01 -25.37
CA ASN A 296 -3.59 -27.26 -23.94
C ASN A 296 -2.55 -28.35 -23.72
N HIS A 297 -2.59 -29.45 -24.49
CA HIS A 297 -1.60 -30.52 -24.39
C HIS A 297 -0.19 -30.04 -24.80
N ASP A 298 -0.07 -29.24 -25.85
CA ASP A 298 1.21 -28.66 -26.29
C ASP A 298 1.83 -27.77 -25.20
N LEU A 299 1.02 -26.92 -24.56
CA LEU A 299 1.45 -26.09 -23.44
C LEU A 299 1.81 -26.93 -22.20
N PHE A 300 1.00 -27.94 -21.88
CA PHE A 300 1.29 -28.90 -20.82
C PHE A 300 2.64 -29.60 -21.02
N MET A 301 2.96 -30.00 -22.25
CA MET A 301 4.24 -30.59 -22.60
C MET A 301 5.39 -29.58 -22.56
N ARG A 302 5.13 -28.32 -22.96
CA ARG A 302 6.11 -27.22 -22.87
C ARG A 302 6.52 -26.94 -21.43
N ARG A 303 5.57 -26.89 -20.48
CA ARG A 303 5.83 -26.65 -19.04
C ARG A 303 6.71 -27.71 -18.37
N ARG A 304 6.78 -28.91 -18.96
CA ARG A 304 7.60 -30.04 -18.48
C ARG A 304 9.01 -30.08 -19.08
N LYS A 305 9.30 -29.17 -20.00
CA LYS A 305 10.62 -28.97 -20.57
C LYS A 305 11.27 -27.76 -19.92
N VAL A 306 12.58 -27.65 -20.06
CA VAL A 306 13.30 -26.44 -19.67
C VAL A 306 12.82 -25.28 -20.53
N ASP A 307 12.60 -24.12 -19.90
CA ASP A 307 12.22 -22.89 -20.60
C ASP A 307 13.23 -22.59 -21.71
N SER A 308 12.73 -22.17 -22.88
CA SER A 308 13.59 -21.67 -23.96
C SER A 308 14.41 -20.46 -23.49
N ILE A 309 15.58 -20.23 -24.09
CA ILE A 309 16.47 -19.10 -23.77
C ILE A 309 15.70 -17.77 -23.76
N GLU A 310 14.81 -17.56 -24.72
CA GLU A 310 14.00 -16.35 -24.80
C GLU A 310 13.11 -16.14 -23.57
N VAL A 311 12.41 -17.19 -23.13
CA VAL A 311 11.55 -17.16 -21.92
C VAL A 311 12.39 -16.96 -20.66
N GLN A 312 13.57 -17.58 -20.58
CA GLN A 312 14.48 -17.38 -19.45
C GLN A 312 14.97 -15.93 -19.38
N GLN A 313 15.35 -15.33 -20.51
CA GLN A 313 15.73 -13.92 -20.59
C GLN A 313 14.57 -13.00 -20.19
N MET A 314 13.37 -13.27 -20.69
CA MET A 314 12.17 -12.51 -20.34
C MET A 314 11.88 -12.56 -18.83
N LYS A 315 11.96 -13.75 -18.21
CA LYS A 315 11.81 -13.92 -16.75
C LYS A 315 12.93 -13.26 -15.95
N ALA A 316 14.16 -13.27 -16.46
CA ALA A 316 15.29 -12.60 -15.82
C ALA A 316 15.10 -11.08 -15.83
N GLN A 317 14.75 -10.51 -16.99
CA GLN A 317 14.47 -9.08 -17.15
C GLN A 317 13.31 -8.64 -16.25
N ALA A 318 12.20 -9.38 -16.22
CA ALA A 318 11.06 -9.06 -15.36
C ALA A 318 11.43 -9.09 -13.86
N ARG A 319 12.24 -10.06 -13.43
CA ARG A 319 12.72 -10.13 -12.04
C ARG A 319 13.64 -8.97 -11.68
N GLU A 320 14.56 -8.61 -12.57
CA GLU A 320 15.46 -7.47 -12.39
C GLU A 320 14.68 -6.14 -12.32
N GLU A 321 13.72 -5.94 -13.21
CA GLU A 321 12.88 -4.74 -13.23
C GLU A 321 12.04 -4.64 -11.94
N LYS A 322 11.41 -5.74 -11.52
CA LYS A 322 10.63 -5.79 -10.26
C LYS A 322 11.51 -5.52 -9.05
N ALA A 323 12.72 -6.09 -9.00
CA ALA A 323 13.67 -5.83 -7.92
C ALA A 323 14.11 -4.36 -7.89
N ARG A 324 14.38 -3.76 -9.06
CA ARG A 324 14.72 -2.35 -9.19
C ARG A 324 13.60 -1.43 -8.69
N LYS A 325 12.35 -1.65 -9.15
CA LYS A 325 11.15 -0.90 -8.69
C LYS A 325 10.98 -1.02 -7.17
N LYS A 326 11.18 -2.21 -6.59
CA LYS A 326 11.11 -2.44 -5.14
C LYS A 326 12.19 -1.66 -4.38
N MET A 327 13.44 -1.70 -4.84
CA MET A 327 14.56 -0.97 -4.21
C MET A 327 14.35 0.55 -4.24
N GLU A 328 13.90 1.08 -5.37
CA GLU A 328 13.58 2.50 -5.53
C GLU A 328 12.47 2.94 -4.57
N ARG A 329 11.40 2.14 -4.48
CA ARG A 329 10.30 2.39 -3.55
C ARG A 329 10.74 2.36 -2.09
N GLN A 330 11.57 1.39 -1.70
CA GLN A 330 12.14 1.32 -0.35
C GLN A 330 13.06 2.50 -0.04
N ARG A 331 13.79 3.02 -1.03
CA ARG A 331 14.58 4.25 -0.88
C ARG A 331 13.68 5.45 -0.63
N LEU A 332 12.66 5.65 -1.46
CA LEU A 332 11.73 6.76 -1.33
C LEU A 332 10.95 6.71 0.00
N ALA A 333 10.54 5.52 0.44
CA ALA A 333 9.85 5.34 1.72
C ALA A 333 10.74 5.72 2.91
N ARG A 334 12.02 5.31 2.90
CA ARG A 334 12.99 5.70 3.94
C ARG A 334 13.26 7.20 3.95
N GLU A 335 13.39 7.80 2.77
CA GLU A 335 13.58 9.26 2.64
C GLU A 335 12.38 10.03 3.20
N LYS A 336 11.15 9.59 2.86
CA LYS A 336 9.93 10.16 3.42
C LYS A 336 9.87 10.06 4.94
N GLN A 337 10.20 8.89 5.50
CA GLN A 337 10.22 8.68 6.95
C GLN A 337 11.23 9.60 7.64
N LEU A 338 12.46 9.69 7.12
CA LEU A 338 13.49 10.58 7.67
C LEU A 338 13.06 12.05 7.62
N ARG A 339 12.35 12.45 6.57
CA ARG A 339 11.80 13.81 6.45
C ARG A 339 10.72 14.08 7.49
N GLU A 340 9.78 13.16 7.69
CA GLU A 340 8.75 13.28 8.71
C GLU A 340 9.34 13.33 10.12
N GLU A 341 10.36 12.52 10.42
CA GLU A 341 11.07 12.54 11.70
C GLU A 341 11.82 13.86 11.92
N ALA A 342 12.47 14.40 10.89
CA ALA A 342 13.14 15.70 10.95
C ALA A 342 12.15 16.85 11.16
N GLU A 343 10.97 16.80 10.53
CA GLU A 343 9.91 17.79 10.70
C GLU A 343 9.35 17.77 12.13
N ARG A 344 9.06 16.59 12.70
CA ARG A 344 8.66 16.47 14.11
C ARG A 344 9.73 16.99 15.06
N ALA A 345 11.00 16.64 14.82
CA ALA A 345 12.10 17.13 15.65
C ALA A 345 12.24 18.66 15.58
N LYS A 346 12.00 19.24 14.40
CA LYS A 346 11.97 20.70 14.21
C LYS A 346 10.81 21.33 14.99
N GLU A 347 9.60 20.80 14.88
CA GLU A 347 8.44 21.29 15.63
C GLU A 347 8.68 21.24 17.15
N ASP A 348 9.30 20.17 17.65
CA ASP A 348 9.65 20.03 19.07
C ASP A 348 10.68 21.08 19.51
N LEU A 349 11.69 21.36 18.67
CA LEU A 349 12.67 22.41 18.94
C LEU A 349 12.03 23.81 18.90
N GLU A 350 11.15 24.08 17.95
CA GLU A 350 10.43 25.35 17.86
C GLU A 350 9.54 25.58 19.09
N ARG A 351 8.85 24.55 19.58
CA ARG A 351 8.08 24.64 20.84
C ARG A 351 8.97 24.94 22.05
N ARG A 352 10.14 24.29 22.16
CA ARG A 352 11.10 24.55 23.24
C ARG A 352 11.68 25.96 23.16
N LEU A 353 12.00 26.44 21.96
CA LEU A 353 12.47 27.81 21.75
C LEU A 353 11.41 28.82 22.18
N TYR A 354 10.15 28.59 21.83
CA TYR A 354 9.05 29.45 22.27
C TYR A 354 8.90 29.48 23.80
N GLN A 355 8.99 28.31 24.46
CA GLN A 355 8.97 28.23 25.92
C GLN A 355 10.12 29.00 26.57
N LEU A 356 11.35 28.80 26.09
CA LEU A 356 12.53 29.52 26.60
C LEU A 356 12.44 31.02 26.36
N GLN A 357 11.89 31.44 25.22
CA GLN A 357 11.68 32.85 24.90
C GLN A 357 10.64 33.48 25.84
N ASP A 358 9.54 32.77 26.13
CA ASP A 358 8.51 33.23 27.07
C ASP A 358 9.04 33.31 28.51
N GLU A 359 9.76 32.27 28.96
CA GLU A 359 10.43 32.27 30.26
C GLU A 359 11.43 33.42 30.39
N SER A 360 12.23 33.67 29.34
CA SER A 360 13.17 34.79 29.30
C SER A 360 12.46 36.13 29.38
N ARG A 361 11.34 36.31 28.65
CA ARG A 361 10.51 37.51 28.70
C ARG A 361 9.96 37.75 30.10
N LEU A 362 9.33 36.73 30.72
CA LEU A 362 8.75 36.84 32.05
C LEU A 362 9.82 37.15 33.11
N ALA A 363 10.99 36.51 33.01
CA ALA A 363 12.11 36.78 33.91
C ALA A 363 12.65 38.22 33.73
N ASN A 364 12.70 38.73 32.50
CA ASN A 364 13.11 40.10 32.21
C ASN A 364 12.08 41.13 32.70
N GLU A 365 10.78 40.87 32.53
CA GLU A 365 9.71 41.73 33.07
C GLU A 365 9.69 41.72 34.60
N ALA A 366 9.95 40.57 35.23
CA ALA A 366 10.10 40.49 36.69
C ALA A 366 11.33 41.26 37.16
N LEU A 367 12.42 41.22 36.40
CA LEU A 367 13.63 41.98 36.69
C LEU A 367 13.36 43.49 36.66
N ILE A 368 12.82 44.01 35.55
CA ILE A 368 12.52 45.44 35.38
C ILE A 368 11.61 45.93 36.51
N ARG A 369 10.52 45.20 36.80
CA ARG A 369 9.60 45.55 37.88
C ARG A 369 10.29 45.58 39.25
N SER A 370 11.21 44.65 39.50
CA SER A 370 11.91 44.57 40.78
C SER A 370 12.99 45.66 40.93
N GLU A 371 13.61 46.09 39.84
CA GLU A 371 14.56 47.22 39.82
C GLU A 371 13.80 48.53 40.09
N GLU A 372 12.69 48.77 39.39
CA GLU A 372 11.84 49.95 39.61
C GLU A 372 11.30 50.04 41.04
N THR A 373 10.87 48.92 41.63
CA THR A 373 10.40 48.91 43.02
C THR A 373 11.53 49.13 44.01
N ALA A 374 12.72 48.58 43.77
CA ALA A 374 13.89 48.81 44.61
C ALA A 374 14.32 50.28 44.59
N ASP A 375 14.33 50.92 43.42
CA ASP A 375 14.69 52.34 43.30
C ASP A 375 13.69 53.24 44.05
N LEU A 376 12.39 53.01 43.87
CA LEU A 376 11.34 53.76 44.59
C LEU A 376 11.40 53.55 46.10
N LEU A 377 11.66 52.33 46.57
CA LEU A 377 11.78 52.03 48.01
C LEU A 377 13.05 52.65 48.59
N ALA A 378 14.15 52.68 47.84
CA ALA A 378 15.38 53.33 48.26
C ALA A 378 15.19 54.85 48.44
N GLU A 379 14.53 55.51 47.48
CA GLU A 379 14.22 56.94 47.57
C GLU A 379 13.30 57.24 48.77
N LYS A 380 12.22 56.46 48.94
CA LYS A 380 11.31 56.63 50.08
C LYS A 380 11.99 56.40 51.43
N ALA A 381 12.82 55.37 51.53
CA ALA A 381 13.57 55.08 52.76
C ALA A 381 14.54 56.22 53.10
N GLN A 382 15.20 56.80 52.09
CA GLN A 382 16.08 57.95 52.28
C GLN A 382 15.32 59.18 52.76
N ILE A 383 14.19 59.52 52.12
CA ILE A 383 13.33 60.64 52.53
C ILE A 383 12.85 60.46 53.97
N ALA A 384 12.33 59.28 54.32
CA ALA A 384 11.85 59.00 55.68
C ALA A 384 12.97 59.09 56.74
N GLU A 385 14.19 58.66 56.40
CA GLU A 385 15.36 58.79 57.27
C GLU A 385 15.81 60.25 57.44
N GLU A 386 15.83 61.03 56.35
CA GLU A 386 16.15 62.45 56.38
C GLU A 386 15.11 63.25 57.18
N GLU A 387 13.82 62.95 57.00
CA GLU A 387 12.73 63.53 57.80
C GLU A 387 12.82 63.17 59.29
N ALA A 388 13.12 61.90 59.60
CA ALA A 388 13.36 61.48 60.99
C ALA A 388 14.55 62.23 61.60
N LYS A 389 15.66 62.38 60.87
CA LYS A 389 16.83 63.16 61.33
C LYS A 389 16.49 64.63 61.55
N LEU A 390 15.73 65.25 60.65
CA LEU A 390 15.32 66.64 60.77
C LEU A 390 14.38 66.84 61.98
N LEU A 391 13.43 65.93 62.20
CA LEU A 391 12.55 65.96 63.37
C LEU A 391 13.32 65.75 64.68
N ALA A 392 14.28 64.82 64.69
CA ALA A 392 15.18 64.61 65.83
C ALA A 392 16.03 65.86 66.13
N GLN A 393 16.54 66.54 65.09
CA GLN A 393 17.28 67.78 65.25
C GLN A 393 16.39 68.89 65.82
N LYS A 394 15.17 69.08 65.28
CA LYS A 394 14.19 70.05 65.80
C LYS A 394 13.79 69.74 67.24
N ALA A 395 13.65 68.47 67.60
CA ALA A 395 13.40 68.03 68.97
C ALA A 395 14.56 68.41 69.90
N ALA A 396 15.81 68.19 69.46
CA ALA A 396 17.00 68.57 70.22
C ALA A 396 17.13 70.09 70.38
N GLU A 397 16.80 70.88 69.36
CA GLU A 397 16.77 72.35 69.42
C GLU A 397 15.68 72.85 70.39
N ALA A 398 14.47 72.29 70.34
CA ALA A 398 13.38 72.61 71.27
C ALA A 398 13.74 72.26 72.72
N GLU A 399 14.45 71.15 72.93
CA GLU A 399 14.94 70.74 74.25
C GLU A 399 16.06 71.67 74.77
N GLN A 400 16.95 72.13 73.90
CA GLN A 400 17.95 73.15 74.25
C GLN A 400 17.29 74.49 74.61
N GLU A 401 16.23 74.88 73.90
CA GLU A 401 15.45 76.09 74.22
C GLU A 401 14.72 75.96 75.56
N ARG A 402 14.12 74.79 75.84
CA ARG A 402 13.54 74.45 77.15
C ARG A 402 14.55 74.60 78.28
N GLN A 403 15.76 74.06 78.11
CA GLN A 403 16.85 74.18 79.09
C GLN A 403 17.29 75.63 79.30
N ARG A 404 17.32 76.46 78.25
CA ARG A 404 17.61 77.90 78.37
C ARG A 404 16.51 78.65 79.15
N LEU A 405 15.24 78.34 78.90
CA LEU A 405 14.11 78.90 79.64
C LEU A 405 14.14 78.50 81.13
N GLU A 406 14.53 77.27 81.43
CA GLU A 406 14.70 76.75 82.80
C GLU A 406 15.75 77.55 83.60
N VAL A 407 16.92 77.80 83.01
CA VAL A 407 17.99 78.57 83.65
C VAL A 407 17.60 80.04 83.85
N THR A 408 16.77 80.60 82.97
CA THR A 408 16.36 82.02 82.99
C THR A 408 15.23 82.32 83.97
N ALA A 409 14.50 81.30 84.47
CA ALA A 409 13.33 81.43 85.35
C ALA A 409 13.61 81.89 86.81
N LEU A 410 14.78 82.48 87.10
CA LEU A 410 15.27 82.79 88.44
C LEU A 410 15.01 84.22 88.97
N LYS A 411 14.04 84.96 88.43
CA LYS A 411 13.75 86.32 88.91
C LYS A 411 12.23 86.50 89.08
N THR A 412 11.82 86.85 90.30
CA THR A 412 10.45 87.18 90.77
C THR A 412 9.35 86.09 90.69
N LYS A 413 8.34 86.16 91.57
CA LYS A 413 7.32 85.10 91.78
C LYS A 413 6.24 85.03 90.67
N GLU A 414 6.06 86.12 89.93
CA GLU A 414 5.01 86.28 88.91
C GLU A 414 5.52 85.90 87.51
N GLU A 415 6.76 86.25 87.16
CA GLU A 415 7.45 85.82 85.94
C GLU A 415 7.72 84.30 85.92
N LYS A 416 7.93 83.70 87.09
CA LYS A 416 8.11 82.25 87.25
C LYS A 416 6.92 81.42 86.74
N ARG A 417 5.67 81.84 86.98
CA ARG A 417 4.48 81.10 86.55
C ARG A 417 4.29 81.12 85.03
N LEU A 418 4.60 82.26 84.40
CA LEU A 418 4.52 82.41 82.93
C LEU A 418 5.62 81.60 82.23
N MET A 419 6.84 81.60 82.77
CA MET A 419 7.94 80.80 82.24
C MET A 419 7.72 79.29 82.44
N GLU A 420 7.15 78.86 83.57
CA GLU A 420 6.74 77.46 83.78
C GLU A 420 5.70 77.00 82.75
N GLN A 421 4.75 77.87 82.38
CA GLN A 421 3.79 77.56 81.32
C GLN A 421 4.48 77.38 79.95
N LYS A 422 5.36 78.31 79.57
CA LYS A 422 6.14 78.22 78.33
C LYS A 422 7.07 77.01 78.29
N MET A 423 7.65 76.63 79.42
CA MET A 423 8.44 75.40 79.54
C MET A 423 7.60 74.15 79.30
N ARG A 424 6.39 74.06 79.87
CA ARG A 424 5.48 72.93 79.60
C ARG A 424 5.02 72.88 78.14
N GLU A 425 4.79 74.03 77.54
CA GLU A 425 4.45 74.12 76.11
C GLU A 425 5.63 73.66 75.22
N ALA A 426 6.86 74.08 75.52
CA ALA A 426 8.07 73.63 74.83
C ALA A 426 8.36 72.12 75.04
N GLU A 427 8.16 71.62 76.27
CA GLU A 427 8.27 70.20 76.61
C GLU A 427 7.26 69.35 75.82
N LEU A 428 6.00 69.80 75.73
CA LEU A 428 4.98 69.11 74.94
C LEU A 428 5.32 69.09 73.45
N ILE A 429 5.92 70.16 72.91
CA ILE A 429 6.38 70.22 71.52
C ILE A 429 7.56 69.27 71.29
N ALA A 430 8.54 69.24 72.20
CA ALA A 430 9.70 68.35 72.12
C ALA A 430 9.27 66.87 72.15
N VAL A 431 8.37 66.48 73.06
CA VAL A 431 7.84 65.11 73.14
C VAL A 431 7.13 64.72 71.83
N LYS A 432 6.29 65.59 71.28
CA LYS A 432 5.61 65.33 69.98
C LYS A 432 6.60 65.15 68.82
N LEU A 433 7.65 65.97 68.77
CA LEU A 433 8.68 65.87 67.73
C LEU A 433 9.49 64.57 67.87
N VAL A 434 9.78 64.11 69.08
CA VAL A 434 10.43 62.82 69.34
C VAL A 434 9.52 61.66 68.90
N GLU A 435 8.24 61.67 69.27
CA GLU A 435 7.28 60.62 68.88
C GLU A 435 7.11 60.55 67.35
N GLU A 436 7.06 61.69 66.66
CA GLU A 436 6.97 61.74 65.20
C GLU A 436 8.27 61.28 64.54
N SER A 437 9.43 61.68 65.08
CA SER A 437 10.75 61.20 64.66
C SER A 437 10.87 59.69 64.78
N GLU A 438 10.46 59.11 65.91
CA GLU A 438 10.48 57.65 66.11
C GLU A 438 9.54 56.92 65.15
N ARG A 439 8.37 57.50 64.85
CA ARG A 439 7.45 56.95 63.86
C ARG A 439 8.08 56.94 62.47
N ARG A 440 8.70 58.04 62.04
CA ARG A 440 9.41 58.13 60.75
C ARG A 440 10.63 57.21 60.71
N SER A 441 11.34 57.04 61.82
CA SER A 441 12.44 56.07 61.92
C SER A 441 11.95 54.63 61.72
N LYS A 442 10.84 54.24 62.35
CA LYS A 442 10.23 52.91 62.17
C LYS A 442 9.74 52.69 60.74
N GLU A 443 9.16 53.72 60.12
CA GLU A 443 8.77 53.69 58.71
C GLU A 443 10.00 53.52 57.79
N ALA A 444 11.09 54.24 58.06
CA ALA A 444 12.35 54.09 57.32
C ALA A 444 12.94 52.69 57.47
N ASP A 445 12.89 52.10 58.67
CA ASP A 445 13.36 50.72 58.91
C ASP A 445 12.51 49.68 58.17
N GLN A 446 11.18 49.85 58.13
CA GLN A 446 10.29 49.00 57.35
C GLN A 446 10.58 49.12 55.84
N LEU A 447 10.73 50.35 55.33
CA LEU A 447 11.07 50.59 53.92
C LEU A 447 12.43 49.98 53.54
N LYS A 448 13.41 49.98 54.47
CA LYS A 448 14.70 49.30 54.29
C LYS A 448 14.56 47.78 54.22
N GLN A 449 13.66 47.20 55.01
CA GLN A 449 13.36 45.76 54.95
C GLN A 449 12.73 45.41 53.59
N ASP A 450 11.70 46.15 53.19
CA ASP A 450 11.01 45.96 51.90
C ASP A 450 11.98 46.13 50.72
N LEU A 451 12.92 47.09 50.81
CA LEU A 451 13.99 47.29 49.83
C LEU A 451 14.91 46.06 49.72
N ASN A 452 15.26 45.42 50.83
CA ASN A 452 16.09 44.22 50.79
C ASN A 452 15.36 43.05 50.12
N GLU A 453 14.06 42.89 50.38
CA GLU A 453 13.22 41.88 49.71
C GLU A 453 13.12 42.14 48.19
N ALA A 454 12.97 43.39 47.78
CA ALA A 454 12.99 43.79 46.37
C ALA A 454 14.34 43.47 45.71
N ARG A 455 15.48 43.78 46.36
CA ARG A 455 16.82 43.43 45.85
C ARG A 455 17.07 41.91 45.78
N GLU A 456 16.46 41.13 46.65
CA GLU A 456 16.50 39.66 46.58
C GLU A 456 15.64 39.12 45.42
N ALA A 457 14.48 39.71 45.16
CA ALA A 457 13.66 39.40 43.99
C ALA A 457 14.39 39.73 42.68
N GLU A 458 15.06 40.88 42.62
CA GLU A 458 15.93 41.30 41.50
C GLU A 458 17.04 40.26 41.25
N ARG A 459 17.78 39.86 42.29
CA ARG A 459 18.82 38.82 42.19
C ARG A 459 18.27 37.49 41.68
N ARG A 460 17.09 37.07 42.14
CA ARG A 460 16.42 35.85 41.66
C ARG A 460 16.05 35.95 40.19
N ALA A 461 15.52 37.09 39.75
CA ALA A 461 15.19 37.34 38.34
C ALA A 461 16.45 37.33 37.45
N LYS A 462 17.53 37.98 37.88
CA LYS A 462 18.85 37.93 37.20
C LYS A 462 19.39 36.50 37.10
N GLN A 463 19.29 35.73 38.18
CA GLN A 463 19.73 34.35 38.19
C GLN A 463 18.92 33.46 37.24
N ARG A 464 17.60 33.63 37.19
CA ARG A 464 16.73 32.92 36.24
C ARG A 464 17.10 33.21 34.78
N LEU A 465 17.36 34.48 34.43
CA LEU A 465 17.84 34.84 33.10
C LEU A 465 19.18 34.19 32.75
N LEU A 466 20.11 34.13 33.70
CA LEU A 466 21.39 33.44 33.52
C LEU A 466 21.21 31.93 33.32
N GLU A 467 20.28 31.29 34.04
CA GLU A 467 19.97 29.87 33.88
C GLU A 467 19.37 29.55 32.50
N ILE A 468 18.49 30.41 31.98
CA ILE A 468 17.91 30.28 30.63
C ILE A 468 18.99 30.49 29.55
N THR A 469 19.95 31.39 29.79
CA THR A 469 21.02 31.73 28.83
C THR A 469 22.21 30.77 28.90
N LYS A 470 22.31 29.92 29.94
CA LYS A 470 23.37 28.92 30.04
C LYS A 470 23.24 27.93 28.88
N PRO A 471 24.29 27.76 28.06
CA PRO A 471 24.25 26.79 26.99
C PRO A 471 24.22 25.39 27.61
N THR A 472 23.05 24.76 27.62
CA THR A 472 22.92 23.34 27.98
C THR A 472 23.37 22.52 26.78
N TYR A 473 24.68 22.37 26.61
CA TYR A 473 25.23 21.38 25.69
C TYR A 473 25.55 20.10 26.45
N PRO A 474 24.77 19.05 26.17
CA PRO A 474 25.39 17.74 26.09
C PRO A 474 24.94 17.02 24.80
N TYR A 475 24.96 17.65 23.63
CA TYR A 475 24.85 16.89 22.35
C TYR A 475 25.19 17.74 21.11
N LEU A 476 26.48 17.90 20.79
CA LEU A 476 26.92 18.15 19.41
C LEU A 476 27.81 17.00 18.98
N LYS A 477 27.18 15.84 18.77
CA LYS A 477 27.76 14.73 18.01
C LYS A 477 26.69 14.01 17.20
N CYS A 478 25.92 14.75 16.41
CA CYS A 478 25.23 14.23 15.23
C CYS A 478 24.76 15.41 14.37
N LEU A 479 24.80 15.27 13.04
CA LEU A 479 24.42 16.24 11.99
C LEU A 479 25.47 17.27 11.54
N VAL A 480 26.68 16.80 11.21
CA VAL A 480 27.38 17.35 10.04
C VAL A 480 27.30 16.30 8.94
N LEU A 481 26.17 16.26 8.23
CA LEU A 481 26.16 15.76 6.86
C LEU A 481 26.62 16.93 6.00
N THR A 482 27.89 16.89 5.60
CA THR A 482 28.43 17.78 4.57
C THR A 482 27.67 17.56 3.26
N PRO A 483 27.22 18.62 2.56
CA PRO A 483 26.81 18.50 1.18
C PRO A 483 28.07 18.44 0.33
N ALA A 484 28.46 17.24 -0.11
CA ALA A 484 29.44 17.11 -1.18
C ALA A 484 28.75 17.49 -2.50
N SER A 485 29.02 18.71 -2.98
CA SER A 485 28.74 19.08 -4.37
C SER A 485 29.84 18.51 -5.27
N PRO A 486 29.51 18.06 -6.50
CA PRO A 486 30.47 17.51 -7.46
C PRO A 486 31.30 18.65 -8.10
N TRP A 487 32.32 18.29 -8.89
CA TRP A 487 33.16 19.14 -9.74
C TRP A 487 34.41 19.75 -9.08
N ALA A 488 35.50 18.98 -9.06
CA ALA A 488 36.85 19.48 -9.32
C ALA A 488 37.70 18.33 -9.90
N GLU A 489 38.11 18.51 -11.14
CA GLU A 489 39.02 17.64 -11.89
C GLU A 489 40.49 17.80 -11.45
N SER A 490 41.31 16.88 -11.96
CA SER A 490 42.79 16.75 -11.91
C SER A 490 43.33 16.09 -10.62
N ASP A 491 44.24 15.11 -10.66
CA ASP A 491 45.19 14.75 -11.70
C ASP A 491 45.64 13.27 -11.56
N VAL A 492 46.19 12.76 -12.66
CA VAL A 492 46.68 11.39 -12.90
C VAL A 492 47.74 10.88 -11.90
N GLY A 493 47.62 9.60 -11.52
CA GLY A 493 48.58 8.88 -10.69
C GLY A 493 48.37 7.37 -10.73
N ASP A 494 48.93 6.78 -11.78
CA ASP A 494 49.09 5.35 -12.10
C ASP A 494 49.41 4.44 -10.90
N LEU A 495 48.60 3.41 -10.63
CA LEU A 495 49.00 2.17 -9.94
C LEU A 495 48.08 0.98 -10.30
N ASN A 496 48.53 0.24 -11.31
CA ASN A 496 48.60 -1.22 -11.43
C ASN A 496 47.42 -2.10 -10.95
N LEU A 497 46.80 -2.74 -11.96
CA LEU A 497 45.80 -3.80 -11.86
C LEU A 497 46.47 -5.13 -11.45
N GLU A 498 46.31 -5.56 -10.21
CA GLU A 498 46.48 -6.97 -9.84
C GLU A 498 45.12 -7.65 -9.66
N THR A 499 44.94 -8.70 -10.46
CA THR A 499 43.85 -9.67 -10.46
C THR A 499 43.79 -10.41 -9.12
N GLY A 500 43.14 -9.81 -8.13
CA GLY A 500 42.83 -10.43 -6.84
C GLY A 500 41.50 -11.16 -6.89
N SER A 501 41.53 -12.49 -6.85
CA SER A 501 40.37 -13.36 -6.60
C SER A 501 39.74 -13.01 -5.25
N PHE A 502 38.63 -12.23 -5.26
CA PHE A 502 37.80 -11.99 -4.09
C PHE A 502 37.01 -13.26 -3.76
N LYS A 503 37.59 -14.17 -2.98
CA LYS A 503 36.83 -15.18 -2.25
C LYS A 503 36.07 -14.49 -1.11
N PHE A 504 34.79 -14.21 -1.33
CA PHE A 504 33.88 -13.74 -0.29
C PHE A 504 33.47 -14.94 0.58
N GLU A 505 34.08 -15.09 1.75
CA GLU A 505 33.82 -16.19 2.68
C GLU A 505 32.56 -15.88 3.50
N PHE A 506 31.46 -16.57 3.21
CA PHE A 506 30.17 -16.40 3.90
C PHE A 506 30.29 -16.95 5.33
N LYS A 507 30.11 -16.12 6.36
CA LYS A 507 30.22 -16.56 7.77
C LYS A 507 28.92 -17.21 8.26
N ASP A 508 29.03 -18.17 9.17
CA ASP A 508 27.89 -18.88 9.82
C ASP A 508 26.88 -17.92 10.50
N SER A 509 27.32 -16.70 10.86
CA SER A 509 26.46 -15.61 11.36
C SER A 509 25.47 -15.09 10.32
N ASP A 510 25.89 -14.98 9.06
CA ASP A 510 25.06 -14.45 7.97
C ASP A 510 24.02 -15.49 7.54
N MET A 511 24.37 -16.78 7.62
CA MET A 511 23.44 -17.90 7.42
C MET A 511 22.34 -17.92 8.49
N LYS A 512 22.70 -17.74 9.76
CA LYS A 512 21.72 -17.66 10.85
C LYS A 512 20.83 -16.42 10.73
N ARG A 513 21.40 -15.28 10.34
CA ARG A 513 20.64 -14.04 10.11
C ARG A 513 19.63 -14.20 8.98
N LEU A 514 20.05 -14.77 7.83
CA LEU A 514 19.18 -15.04 6.70
C LEU A 514 18.08 -16.05 7.08
N SER A 515 18.43 -17.13 7.78
CA SER A 515 17.46 -18.11 8.26
C SER A 515 16.43 -17.52 9.24
N MET A 516 16.84 -16.62 10.13
CA MET A 516 15.94 -15.90 11.03
C MET A 516 15.05 -14.91 10.27
N GLU A 517 15.57 -14.25 9.24
CA GLU A 517 14.80 -13.32 8.39
C GLU A 517 13.75 -14.08 7.57
N ILE A 518 14.10 -15.23 7.00
CA ILE A 518 13.18 -16.13 6.31
C ILE A 518 12.09 -16.64 7.27
N GLU A 519 12.47 -17.07 8.48
CA GLU A 519 11.48 -17.55 9.46
C GLU A 519 10.59 -16.40 9.97
N ARG A 520 11.11 -15.18 10.09
CA ARG A 520 10.31 -13.98 10.42
C ARG A 520 9.30 -13.66 9.31
N GLU A 521 9.75 -13.59 8.05
CA GLU A 521 8.85 -13.39 6.91
C GLU A 521 7.79 -14.50 6.83
N ARG A 522 8.17 -15.74 7.13
CA ARG A 522 7.24 -16.89 7.20
C ARG A 522 6.18 -16.72 8.29
N VAL A 523 6.57 -16.33 9.51
CA VAL A 523 5.61 -16.12 10.61
C VAL A 523 4.67 -14.97 10.29
N GLU A 524 5.20 -13.83 9.86
CA GLU A 524 4.40 -12.66 9.47
C GLU A 524 3.40 -13.02 8.35
N TYR A 525 3.83 -13.87 7.42
CA TYR A 525 2.99 -14.37 6.34
C TYR A 525 1.89 -15.33 6.81
N MET A 526 2.21 -16.30 7.69
CA MET A 526 1.21 -17.22 8.23
C MET A 526 0.15 -16.45 9.04
N GLU A 527 0.55 -15.42 9.78
CA GLU A 527 -0.36 -14.54 10.50
C GLU A 527 -1.28 -13.76 9.55
N LYS A 528 -0.74 -13.13 8.49
CA LYS A 528 -1.54 -12.42 7.48
C LYS A 528 -2.53 -13.35 6.78
N SER A 529 -2.10 -14.55 6.40
CA SER A 529 -3.00 -15.53 5.77
C SER A 529 -4.11 -16.00 6.71
N LYS A 530 -3.79 -16.24 7.98
CA LYS A 530 -4.79 -16.64 8.98
C LYS A 530 -5.79 -15.51 9.23
N ARG A 531 -5.32 -14.28 9.35
CA ARG A 531 -6.17 -13.08 9.49
C ARG A 531 -7.13 -12.94 8.31
N LEU A 532 -6.64 -13.10 7.07
CA LEU A 532 -7.48 -13.07 5.86
C LEU A 532 -8.57 -14.16 5.90
N GLN A 533 -8.24 -15.37 6.35
CA GLN A 533 -9.23 -16.46 6.49
C GLN A 533 -10.30 -16.14 7.54
N GLU A 534 -9.90 -15.60 8.68
CA GLU A 534 -10.83 -15.18 9.74
C GLU A 534 -11.76 -14.08 9.24
N GLN A 535 -11.23 -13.06 8.57
CA GLN A 535 -12.01 -11.97 7.99
C GLN A 535 -12.99 -12.44 6.88
N LEU A 536 -12.58 -13.37 6.01
CA LEU A 536 -13.49 -13.96 5.01
C LEU A 536 -14.60 -14.79 5.67
N LYS A 537 -14.27 -15.53 6.74
CA LYS A 537 -15.25 -16.29 7.50
C LYS A 537 -16.24 -15.37 8.21
N GLU A 538 -15.75 -14.27 8.78
CA GLU A 538 -16.55 -13.23 9.41
C GLU A 538 -17.49 -12.56 8.40
N LEU A 539 -16.95 -12.09 7.26
CA LEU A 539 -17.75 -11.52 6.16
C LEU A 539 -18.85 -12.49 5.73
N LYS A 540 -18.53 -13.77 5.56
CA LYS A 540 -19.52 -14.78 5.23
C LYS A 540 -20.62 -14.85 6.28
N THR A 541 -20.26 -14.93 7.56
CA THR A 541 -21.27 -14.99 8.64
C THR A 541 -22.13 -13.74 8.68
N GLU A 542 -21.56 -12.56 8.43
CA GLU A 542 -22.30 -11.30 8.39
C GLU A 542 -23.32 -11.27 7.25
N ILE A 543 -22.88 -11.53 6.01
CA ILE A 543 -23.78 -11.46 4.84
C ILE A 543 -24.82 -12.58 4.87
N GLU A 544 -24.51 -13.77 5.41
CA GLU A 544 -25.45 -14.89 5.46
C GLU A 544 -26.70 -14.57 6.31
N THR A 545 -26.58 -13.70 7.33
CA THR A 545 -27.76 -13.23 8.09
C THR A 545 -28.73 -12.38 7.28
N LEU A 546 -28.26 -11.78 6.18
CA LEU A 546 -29.03 -10.92 5.29
C LEU A 546 -29.49 -11.64 4.02
N LYS A 547 -29.31 -12.96 3.96
CA LYS A 547 -29.67 -13.76 2.79
C LYS A 547 -31.19 -13.85 2.65
N LEU A 548 -31.70 -13.61 1.44
CA LEU A 548 -33.11 -13.76 1.16
C LEU A 548 -33.48 -15.25 1.16
N GLU A 549 -34.47 -15.64 1.95
CA GLU A 549 -35.08 -16.97 1.85
C GLU A 549 -35.75 -17.12 0.47
N GLU A 550 -35.51 -18.23 -0.22
CA GLU A 550 -36.17 -18.49 -1.51
C GLU A 550 -37.69 -18.64 -1.31
N GLN A 551 -38.45 -17.60 -1.63
CA GLN A 551 -39.89 -17.72 -1.80
C GLN A 551 -40.17 -18.71 -2.94
N HIS A 552 -40.64 -19.90 -2.58
CA HIS A 552 -41.23 -20.86 -3.50
C HIS A 552 -42.51 -20.27 -4.09
N GLY A 553 -42.37 -19.55 -5.22
CA GLY A 553 -43.47 -18.90 -5.92
C GLY A 553 -43.39 -19.12 -7.43
N GLY A 554 -43.94 -20.25 -7.89
CA GLY A 554 -44.52 -20.51 -9.21
C GLY A 554 -43.82 -20.00 -10.48
N LEU A 555 -43.08 -20.89 -11.16
CA LEU A 555 -43.11 -21.21 -12.62
C LEU A 555 -41.90 -22.12 -12.94
N PRO A 556 -42.05 -23.23 -13.70
CA PRO A 556 -40.92 -24.10 -14.01
C PRO A 556 -40.11 -23.53 -15.18
N GLY A 557 -39.07 -22.77 -14.87
CA GLY A 557 -37.96 -22.45 -15.77
C GLY A 557 -36.72 -23.30 -15.43
N PRO A 558 -35.88 -23.70 -16.39
CA PRO A 558 -34.85 -24.72 -16.18
C PRO A 558 -33.59 -24.11 -15.55
N THR A 559 -33.68 -23.47 -14.38
CA THR A 559 -32.51 -22.99 -13.62
C THR A 559 -32.80 -22.84 -12.13
N SER A 560 -33.45 -23.82 -11.50
CA SER A 560 -33.39 -23.95 -10.04
C SER A 560 -33.61 -25.40 -9.64
N THR A 561 -32.58 -26.21 -9.80
CA THR A 561 -32.39 -27.40 -8.99
C THR A 561 -31.22 -27.09 -8.07
N ALA A 562 -31.48 -27.18 -6.77
CA ALA A 562 -30.55 -26.96 -5.68
C ALA A 562 -29.15 -27.48 -6.02
N LEU A 563 -28.28 -26.58 -6.47
CA LEU A 563 -26.85 -26.82 -6.51
C LEU A 563 -26.42 -26.93 -5.05
N HIS A 564 -26.16 -28.16 -4.59
CA HIS A 564 -25.38 -28.36 -3.37
C HIS A 564 -23.99 -27.77 -3.64
N PHE A 565 -23.83 -26.48 -3.33
CA PHE A 565 -22.56 -25.79 -3.47
C PHE A 565 -21.57 -26.41 -2.46
N PRO A 566 -20.40 -26.92 -2.91
CA PRO A 566 -19.42 -27.44 -1.98
C PRO A 566 -19.00 -26.34 -0.99
N PRO A 567 -18.70 -26.68 0.27
CA PRO A 567 -18.19 -25.70 1.23
C PRO A 567 -16.86 -25.11 0.73
N LEU A 568 -16.60 -23.85 1.13
CA LEU A 568 -15.40 -23.01 1.00
C LEU A 568 -14.01 -23.67 1.19
N GLY A 569 -13.96 -24.97 1.48
CA GLY A 569 -12.74 -25.73 1.61
C GLY A 569 -11.77 -25.47 0.45
N ASN A 570 -12.23 -25.33 -0.79
CA ASN A 570 -11.34 -25.17 -1.93
C ASN A 570 -10.69 -23.78 -2.03
N VAL A 571 -11.42 -22.67 -1.93
CA VAL A 571 -10.82 -21.32 -2.01
C VAL A 571 -9.89 -21.05 -0.81
N ILE A 572 -10.29 -21.49 0.39
CA ILE A 572 -9.48 -21.35 1.62
C ILE A 572 -8.28 -22.32 1.63
N ASN A 573 -8.44 -23.57 1.16
CA ASN A 573 -7.34 -24.54 1.05
C ASN A 573 -6.47 -24.33 -0.20
N SER A 574 -6.92 -23.57 -1.19
CA SER A 574 -6.13 -23.27 -2.38
C SER A 574 -5.34 -21.97 -2.24
N LEU A 575 -5.87 -21.00 -1.49
CA LEU A 575 -5.03 -20.03 -0.77
C LEU A 575 -3.96 -20.77 0.04
N TYR A 576 -4.26 -21.88 0.74
CA TYR A 576 -3.24 -22.67 1.43
C TYR A 576 -2.29 -23.48 0.49
N SER A 577 -2.77 -24.04 -0.63
CA SER A 577 -1.98 -24.90 -1.55
C SER A 577 -1.11 -24.14 -2.55
N ILE A 578 -1.58 -23.02 -3.12
CA ILE A 578 -0.76 -22.10 -3.91
C ILE A 578 0.45 -21.66 -3.08
N GLN A 579 0.21 -21.39 -1.80
CA GLN A 579 1.19 -20.86 -0.87
C GLN A 579 2.17 -21.92 -0.37
N LYS A 580 1.71 -23.16 -0.10
CA LYS A 580 2.58 -24.31 0.21
C LYS A 580 3.52 -24.66 -0.97
N ALA A 581 3.06 -24.51 -2.21
CA ALA A 581 3.87 -24.74 -3.41
C ALA A 581 4.94 -23.65 -3.65
N LYS A 582 4.70 -22.42 -3.17
CA LYS A 582 5.66 -21.29 -3.17
C LYS A 582 6.81 -21.53 -2.19
N TYR A 583 6.48 -22.01 -0.98
CA TYR A 583 7.44 -22.44 0.03
C TYR A 583 8.35 -23.57 -0.47
N ILE A 584 7.79 -24.63 -1.07
CA ILE A 584 8.58 -25.75 -1.63
C ILE A 584 9.50 -25.28 -2.77
N ARG A 585 9.12 -24.24 -3.52
CA ARG A 585 9.94 -23.69 -4.61
C ARG A 585 11.06 -22.79 -4.13
N CYS A 586 10.81 -21.89 -3.16
CA CYS A 586 11.86 -21.08 -2.54
C CYS A 586 12.94 -21.97 -1.92
N TRP A 587 12.50 -23.01 -1.18
CA TRP A 587 13.37 -24.06 -0.64
C TRP A 587 14.17 -24.79 -1.72
N LYS A 588 13.56 -25.15 -2.86
CA LYS A 588 14.25 -25.84 -3.97
C LYS A 588 15.17 -24.92 -4.80
N SER A 589 14.85 -23.64 -4.98
CA SER A 589 15.70 -22.69 -5.68
C SER A 589 16.90 -22.27 -4.84
N GLU A 590 16.73 -22.14 -3.54
CA GLU A 590 17.83 -21.87 -2.60
C GLU A 590 18.72 -23.10 -2.43
N ILE A 591 18.16 -24.32 -2.34
CA ILE A 591 18.94 -25.57 -2.37
C ILE A 591 19.66 -25.75 -3.72
N LYS A 592 19.08 -25.33 -4.85
CA LYS A 592 19.76 -25.35 -6.16
C LYS A 592 20.90 -24.34 -6.23
N LEU A 593 20.70 -23.13 -5.71
CA LEU A 593 21.78 -22.14 -5.59
C LEU A 593 22.90 -22.70 -4.71
N PHE A 594 22.54 -23.36 -3.59
CA PHE A 594 23.44 -24.05 -2.69
C PHE A 594 24.20 -25.18 -3.39
N ALA A 595 23.52 -26.05 -4.14
CA ALA A 595 24.13 -27.18 -4.83
C ALA A 595 25.06 -26.75 -5.99
N THR A 596 24.73 -25.65 -6.67
CA THR A 596 25.56 -25.10 -7.74
C THR A 596 26.83 -24.48 -7.16
N LEU A 597 26.72 -23.72 -6.06
CA LEU A 597 27.86 -23.16 -5.33
C LEU A 597 28.72 -24.24 -4.63
N PHE A 598 28.13 -25.36 -4.20
CA PHE A 598 28.88 -26.48 -3.60
C PHE A 598 29.60 -27.35 -4.64
N MET A 599 29.05 -27.52 -5.85
CA MET A 599 29.72 -28.27 -6.91
C MET A 599 30.88 -27.50 -7.56
N ASP A 600 30.81 -26.17 -7.62
CA ASP A 600 31.93 -25.33 -8.09
C ASP A 600 33.08 -25.30 -7.08
N CYS A 601 32.83 -25.53 -5.78
CA CYS A 601 33.89 -25.68 -4.78
C CYS A 601 34.58 -27.05 -4.81
N ASN A 602 33.89 -28.14 -5.20
CA ASN A 602 34.43 -29.50 -5.19
C ASN A 602 35.07 -29.95 -6.53
N SER A 603 35.07 -29.10 -7.55
CA SER A 603 35.71 -29.39 -8.86
C SER A 603 37.10 -28.77 -9.01
N THR A 604 37.66 -28.19 -7.94
CA THR A 604 39.01 -27.60 -7.90
C THR A 604 39.91 -28.17 -6.79
N THR A 605 39.74 -29.45 -6.46
CA THR A 605 40.71 -30.24 -5.68
C THR A 605 41.18 -31.46 -6.42
#